data_AF-A0A928CJH5-F1
#
_entry.id   AF-A0A928CJH5-F1
#
_cell.length_a   1.000
_cell.length_b   1.000
_cell.length_c   1.000
_cell.angle_alpha   90.00
_cell.angle_beta   90.00
_cell.angle_gamma   90.00
#
_symmetry.space_group_name_H-M   'P 1'
#
loop_
_entity.id
_entity.type
_entity.pdbx_description
1 polymer ?
#
loop_
_entity_poly.entity_id
_entity_poly.type
_entity_poly.pdbx_seq_one_letter_code
_entity_poly.pdbx_strand_id
1 'polypeptide(L)'
;MKKLFLVLFVLTLFTGVYAQEMENEAELFYINVPIVRVYDHIDAYVVHYQKGNMAVGQVFVPKEWFNTREVNKSRVRPLAKGLNPYMTVIYANGEFQKVFLNMPTNRSHSAWKILSHNIDVASRMNTETLEIEY
;
A
#
# COMPACT_ATOMS: atom_id res chain seq x y z
N MET A 1 50.30 -13.83 35.26
CA MET A 1 50.08 -13.17 33.94
C MET A 1 49.36 -14.06 32.91
N LYS A 2 49.71 -15.34 32.75
CA LYS A 2 49.02 -16.26 31.80
C LYS A 2 47.50 -16.41 32.00
N LYS A 3 47.02 -16.44 33.26
CA LYS A 3 45.59 -16.56 33.58
C LYS A 3 44.77 -15.30 33.24
N LEU A 4 45.40 -14.12 33.25
CA LEU A 4 44.76 -12.85 32.90
C LEU A 4 44.52 -12.74 31.39
N PHE A 5 45.47 -13.22 30.58
CA PHE A 5 45.32 -13.34 29.14
C PHE A 5 44.23 -14.32 28.73
N LEU A 6 44.08 -15.43 29.46
CA LEU A 6 43.02 -16.41 29.20
C LEU A 6 41.62 -15.82 29.43
N VAL A 7 41.44 -15.04 30.50
CA VAL A 7 40.15 -14.37 30.80
C VAL A 7 39.82 -13.32 29.75
N LEU A 8 40.81 -12.55 29.29
CA LEU A 8 40.60 -11.56 28.22
C LEU A 8 40.22 -12.22 26.90
N PHE A 9 40.82 -13.38 26.58
CA PHE A 9 40.53 -14.13 25.37
C PHE A 9 39.15 -14.81 25.39
N VAL A 10 38.67 -15.22 26.56
CA VAL A 10 37.31 -15.74 26.72
C VAL A 10 36.27 -14.63 26.62
N LEU A 11 36.57 -13.42 27.11
CA LEU A 11 35.64 -12.28 27.02
C LEU A 11 35.38 -11.83 25.58
N THR A 12 36.39 -11.90 24.69
CA THR A 12 36.22 -11.55 23.26
C THR A 12 35.44 -12.59 22.46
N LEU A 13 35.31 -13.82 22.96
CA LEU A 13 34.51 -14.86 22.29
C LEU A 13 33.00 -14.68 22.53
N PHE A 14 32.60 -13.92 23.55
CA PHE A 14 31.19 -13.66 23.86
C PHE A 14 30.59 -12.41 23.19
N THR A 15 31.41 -11.51 22.62
CA THR A 15 30.90 -10.30 21.94
C THR A 15 30.35 -10.57 20.54
N GLY A 16 30.75 -11.69 19.90
CA GLY A 16 30.31 -12.05 18.55
C GLY A 16 28.85 -12.54 18.45
N VAL A 17 28.20 -12.84 19.58
CA VAL A 17 26.82 -13.39 19.60
C VAL A 17 25.75 -12.30 19.39
N TYR A 18 26.10 -11.02 19.51
CA TYR A 18 25.18 -9.91 19.24
C TYR A 18 25.17 -9.43 17.78
N ALA A 19 25.99 -10.02 16.91
CA ALA A 19 25.85 -9.87 15.47
C ALA A 19 24.85 -10.91 14.94
N GLN A 20 23.63 -10.92 15.49
CA GLN A 20 22.51 -11.45 14.72
C GLN A 20 22.29 -10.43 13.60
N GLU A 21 22.73 -10.77 12.40
CA GLU A 21 22.31 -10.09 11.18
C GLU A 21 20.80 -9.89 11.30
N MET A 22 20.34 -8.64 11.29
CA MET A 22 18.93 -8.33 11.06
C MET A 22 18.64 -8.88 9.66
N GLU A 23 18.19 -10.11 9.60
CA GLU A 23 17.83 -10.82 8.39
C GLU A 23 16.67 -10.06 7.75
N ASN A 24 17.02 -9.14 6.85
CA ASN A 24 16.17 -8.43 5.92
C ASN A 24 14.80 -8.02 6.47
N GLU A 25 14.74 -7.09 7.42
CA GLU A 25 13.51 -6.32 7.61
C GLU A 25 13.19 -5.63 6.28
N ALA A 26 12.11 -6.08 5.62
CA ALA A 26 11.72 -5.53 4.34
C ALA A 26 11.49 -4.02 4.47
N GLU A 27 12.06 -3.23 3.56
CA GLU A 27 11.86 -1.78 3.55
C GLU A 27 10.41 -1.49 3.17
N LEU A 28 9.59 -1.18 4.18
CA LEU A 28 8.18 -0.84 4.02
C LEU A 28 8.04 0.66 3.82
N PHE A 29 7.47 1.04 2.69
CA PHE A 29 7.08 2.43 2.45
C PHE A 29 5.64 2.51 1.95
N TYR A 30 5.04 3.68 2.17
CA TYR A 30 3.67 3.96 1.76
C TYR A 30 3.58 5.32 1.08
N ILE A 31 2.65 5.42 0.13
CA ILE A 31 2.33 6.66 -0.56
C ILE A 31 0.86 6.96 -0.31
N ASN A 32 0.57 8.16 0.19
CA ASN A 32 -0.79 8.67 0.33
C ASN A 32 -1.07 9.71 -0.76
N VAL A 33 -2.13 9.49 -1.54
CA VAL A 33 -2.58 10.45 -2.56
C VAL A 33 -4.04 10.84 -2.34
N PRO A 34 -4.40 12.14 -2.44
CA PRO A 34 -5.79 12.58 -2.39
C PRO A 34 -6.61 11.98 -3.53
N ILE A 35 -7.79 11.47 -3.22
CA ILE A 35 -8.75 10.98 -4.20
C ILE A 35 -9.67 12.13 -4.61
N VAL A 36 -9.72 12.40 -5.91
CA VAL A 36 -10.70 13.30 -6.52
C VAL A 36 -12.05 12.57 -6.64
N ARG A 37 -12.01 11.32 -7.12
CA ARG A 37 -13.21 10.49 -7.35
C ARG A 37 -12.86 9.02 -7.52
N VAL A 38 -13.77 8.13 -7.14
CA VAL A 38 -13.72 6.71 -7.50
C VAL A 38 -14.95 6.34 -8.30
N TYR A 39 -14.74 5.69 -9.43
CA TYR A 39 -15.80 5.04 -10.18
C TYR A 39 -15.83 3.55 -9.84
N ASP A 40 -16.99 3.11 -9.38
CA ASP A 40 -17.30 1.74 -9.03
C ASP A 40 -17.71 0.99 -10.30
N HIS A 41 -16.82 0.14 -10.83
CA HIS A 41 -17.06 -0.77 -11.95
C HIS A 41 -17.12 -2.21 -11.44
N ILE A 42 -17.71 -3.16 -12.17
CA ILE A 42 -17.82 -4.54 -11.71
C ILE A 42 -16.45 -5.19 -11.45
N ASP A 43 -15.46 -4.91 -12.29
CA ASP A 43 -14.13 -5.54 -12.22
C ASP A 43 -13.11 -4.74 -11.40
N ALA A 44 -13.30 -3.42 -11.27
CA ALA A 44 -12.28 -2.53 -10.70
C ALA A 44 -12.87 -1.29 -10.03
N TYR A 45 -12.08 -0.69 -9.15
CA TYR A 45 -12.25 0.70 -8.75
C TYR A 45 -11.37 1.57 -9.64
N VAL A 46 -11.98 2.44 -10.46
CA VAL A 46 -11.24 3.43 -11.24
C VAL A 46 -11.04 4.66 -10.38
N VAL A 47 -9.81 4.88 -9.91
CA VAL A 47 -9.47 5.93 -8.96
C VAL A 47 -8.85 7.10 -9.70
N HIS A 48 -9.49 8.26 -9.63
CA HIS A 48 -8.92 9.54 -10.03
C HIS A 48 -8.31 10.19 -8.80
N TYR A 49 -7.01 10.45 -8.85
CA TYR A 49 -6.25 11.02 -7.74
C TYR A 49 -5.51 12.27 -8.16
N GLN A 50 -5.15 13.13 -7.21
CA GLN A 50 -4.36 14.31 -7.49
C GLN A 50 -2.88 13.94 -7.60
N LYS A 51 -2.22 14.37 -8.70
CA LYS A 51 -0.77 14.31 -8.89
C LYS A 51 -0.20 15.72 -9.11
N GLY A 52 0.90 16.05 -8.44
CA GLY A 52 1.53 17.38 -8.48
C GLY A 52 0.60 18.59 -8.26
N ASN A 53 0.96 19.72 -8.92
CA ASN A 53 0.26 21.01 -8.88
C ASN A 53 -0.99 21.03 -9.78
N MET A 54 -2.02 20.23 -9.43
CA MET A 54 -3.37 20.21 -10.04
C MET A 54 -3.63 19.24 -11.18
N ALA A 55 -2.71 18.33 -11.51
CA ALA A 55 -3.00 17.28 -12.48
C ALA A 55 -3.80 16.13 -11.83
N VAL A 56 -4.56 15.40 -12.64
CA VAL A 56 -5.32 14.22 -12.21
C VAL A 56 -4.70 12.98 -12.81
N GLY A 57 -4.23 12.08 -11.95
CA GLY A 57 -3.83 10.73 -12.31
C GLY A 57 -5.04 9.79 -12.30
N GLN A 58 -4.92 8.68 -13.02
CA GLN A 58 -5.92 7.63 -13.05
C GLN A 58 -5.25 6.28 -12.85
N VAL A 59 -5.80 5.46 -11.96
CA VAL A 59 -5.42 4.06 -11.83
C VAL A 59 -6.65 3.16 -11.79
N PHE A 60 -6.47 1.93 -12.26
CA PHE A 60 -7.47 0.88 -12.25
C PHE A 60 -7.08 -0.12 -11.18
N VAL A 61 -7.86 -0.19 -10.10
CA VAL A 61 -7.56 -1.06 -8.97
C VAL A 61 -8.48 -2.29 -9.03
N PRO A 62 -7.95 -3.48 -9.32
CA PRO A 62 -8.76 -4.70 -9.40
C PRO A 62 -9.58 -4.94 -8.13
N LYS A 63 -10.86 -5.25 -8.28
CA LYS A 63 -11.74 -5.57 -7.14
C LYS A 63 -11.37 -6.89 -6.49
N GLU A 64 -10.76 -7.81 -7.23
CA GLU A 64 -10.21 -9.06 -6.71
C GLU A 64 -9.19 -8.84 -5.58
N TRP A 65 -8.48 -7.71 -5.59
CA TRP A 65 -7.55 -7.35 -4.52
C TRP A 65 -8.25 -7.07 -3.19
N PHE A 66 -9.58 -6.84 -3.17
CA PHE A 66 -10.36 -6.46 -1.99
C PHE A 66 -11.08 -7.63 -1.32
N ASN A 67 -10.63 -8.86 -1.57
CA ASN A 67 -11.20 -10.05 -0.95
C ASN A 67 -11.06 -10.02 0.59
N THR A 68 -12.20 -10.02 1.28
CA THR A 68 -12.28 -9.84 2.74
C THR A 68 -11.86 -11.06 3.55
N ARG A 69 -11.68 -12.22 2.91
CA ARG A 69 -11.32 -13.48 3.59
C ARG A 69 -9.84 -13.58 3.95
N GLU A 70 -9.00 -12.69 3.40
CA GLU A 70 -7.56 -12.73 3.60
C GLU A 70 -7.07 -11.54 4.44
N VAL A 71 -6.17 -11.81 5.39
CA VAL A 71 -5.73 -10.84 6.40
C VAL A 71 -4.93 -9.69 5.78
N ASN A 72 -4.22 -9.94 4.67
CA ASN A 72 -3.23 -9.01 4.12
C ASN A 72 -3.63 -8.30 2.82
N LYS A 73 -4.89 -8.39 2.39
CA LYS A 73 -5.39 -7.83 1.13
C LYS A 73 -5.79 -6.35 1.20
N SER A 74 -5.99 -5.77 0.02
CA SER A 74 -6.48 -4.39 -0.18
C SER A 74 -7.85 -4.20 0.46
N ARG A 75 -8.19 -2.97 0.86
CA ARG A 75 -9.45 -2.69 1.58
C ARG A 75 -10.02 -1.34 1.23
N VAL A 76 -11.35 -1.28 1.09
CA VAL A 76 -12.08 -0.01 1.18
C VAL A 76 -12.34 0.24 2.66
N ARG A 77 -11.68 1.25 3.21
CA ARG A 77 -11.73 1.61 4.63
C ARG A 77 -12.69 2.80 4.83
N PRO A 78 -13.47 2.82 5.92
CA PRO A 78 -14.26 3.99 6.28
C PRO A 78 -13.37 5.23 6.40
N LEU A 79 -13.75 6.31 5.72
CA LEU A 79 -13.06 7.59 5.84
C LEU A 79 -13.25 8.17 7.24
N ALA A 80 -12.14 8.54 7.89
CA ALA A 80 -12.19 9.20 9.19
C ALA A 80 -12.85 10.59 9.08
N LYS A 81 -13.55 10.99 10.14
CA LYS A 81 -14.29 12.26 10.18
C LYS A 81 -13.33 13.45 9.96
N GLY A 82 -13.70 14.37 9.07
CA GLY A 82 -12.94 15.60 8.80
C GLY A 82 -11.82 15.45 7.78
N LEU A 83 -11.59 14.24 7.24
CA LEU A 83 -10.63 14.03 6.15
C LEU A 83 -11.30 14.05 4.79
N ASN A 84 -10.54 14.45 3.77
CA ASN A 84 -10.90 14.22 2.38
C ASN A 84 -10.54 12.77 1.99
N PRO A 85 -11.25 12.15 1.04
CA PRO A 85 -10.93 10.81 0.57
C PRO A 85 -9.49 10.69 0.06
N TYR A 86 -8.83 9.57 0.34
CA TYR A 86 -7.44 9.34 -0.07
C TYR A 86 -7.13 7.85 -0.26
N MET A 87 -6.13 7.59 -1.10
CA MET A 87 -5.61 6.27 -1.40
C MET A 87 -4.24 6.10 -0.73
N THR A 88 -4.03 4.96 -0.08
CA THR A 88 -2.74 4.57 0.46
C THR A 88 -2.22 3.37 -0.32
N VAL A 89 -1.09 3.50 -1.01
CA VAL A 89 -0.42 2.39 -1.68
C VAL A 89 0.79 1.97 -0.84
N ILE A 90 0.91 0.67 -0.56
CA ILE A 90 1.97 0.12 0.28
C ILE A 90 2.88 -0.75 -0.59
N TYR A 91 4.16 -0.56 -0.39
CA TYR A 91 5.23 -1.30 -1.05
C TYR A 91 6.14 -1.93 0.01
N ALA A 92 6.75 -3.06 -0.35
CA ALA A 92 7.80 -3.71 0.42
C ALA A 92 8.94 -4.04 -0.55
N ASN A 93 10.15 -3.60 -0.23
CA ASN A 93 11.33 -3.79 -1.10
C ASN A 93 11.12 -3.28 -2.54
N GLY A 94 10.35 -2.19 -2.70
CA GLY A 94 10.02 -1.61 -4.00
C GLY A 94 8.84 -2.27 -4.73
N GLU A 95 8.35 -3.41 -4.25
CA GLU A 95 7.25 -4.16 -4.87
C GLU A 95 5.90 -3.78 -4.27
N PHE A 96 4.89 -3.65 -5.13
CA PHE A 96 3.52 -3.40 -4.70
C PHE A 96 3.02 -4.53 -3.79
N GLN A 97 2.43 -4.15 -2.65
CA GLN A 97 1.88 -5.11 -1.69
C GLN A 97 0.36 -5.05 -1.61
N LYS A 98 -0.18 -3.84 -1.39
CA LYS A 98 -1.63 -3.63 -1.22
C LYS A 98 -1.99 -2.15 -1.34
N VAL A 99 -3.28 -1.90 -1.49
CA VAL A 99 -3.84 -0.56 -1.54
C VAL A 99 -5.05 -0.42 -0.61
N PHE A 100 -5.17 0.73 0.03
CA PHE A 100 -6.32 1.10 0.82
C PHE A 100 -7.02 2.30 0.21
N LEU A 101 -8.32 2.15 -0.03
CA LEU A 101 -9.20 3.25 -0.44
C LEU A 101 -9.93 3.75 0.80
N ASN A 102 -9.51 4.88 1.34
CA ASN A 102 -10.15 5.49 2.51
C ASN A 102 -11.26 6.42 2.00
N MET A 103 -12.49 5.91 2.05
CA MET A 103 -13.62 6.48 1.32
C MET A 103 -14.87 6.61 2.22
N PRO A 104 -15.78 7.55 1.93
CA PRO A 104 -17.05 7.64 2.63
C PRO A 104 -17.82 6.32 2.54
N THR A 105 -18.39 5.86 3.65
CA THR A 105 -19.18 4.62 3.68
C THR A 105 -20.48 4.74 2.90
N ASN A 106 -21.04 5.95 2.83
CA ASN A 106 -22.20 6.26 2.00
C ASN A 106 -21.83 6.28 0.51
N ARG A 107 -22.32 5.28 -0.24
CA ARG A 107 -22.09 5.15 -1.69
C ARG A 107 -22.75 6.25 -2.54
N SER A 108 -23.66 7.03 -1.97
CA SER A 108 -24.25 8.21 -2.61
C SER A 108 -23.40 9.47 -2.46
N HIS A 109 -22.29 9.43 -1.70
CA HIS A 109 -21.38 10.56 -1.57
C HIS A 109 -20.76 10.94 -2.93
N SER A 110 -20.51 12.23 -3.17
CA SER A 110 -20.00 12.77 -4.45
C SER A 110 -18.64 12.21 -4.91
N ALA A 111 -17.89 11.65 -3.96
CA ALA A 111 -16.62 10.96 -4.19
C ALA A 111 -16.80 9.61 -4.88
N TRP A 112 -17.99 9.02 -4.82
CA TRP A 112 -18.37 7.81 -5.54
C TRP A 112 -19.13 8.16 -6.83
N LYS A 113 -18.84 7.41 -7.88
CA LYS A 113 -19.67 7.32 -9.09
C LYS A 113 -19.78 5.87 -9.51
N ILE A 114 -20.82 5.54 -10.26
CA ILE A 114 -20.96 4.23 -10.88
C ILE A 114 -20.42 4.34 -12.30
N LEU A 115 -19.54 3.41 -12.69
CA LEU A 115 -19.14 3.26 -14.08
C LEU A 115 -20.00 2.19 -14.73
N SER A 116 -20.46 2.44 -15.94
CA SER A 116 -21.27 1.47 -16.68
C SER A 116 -20.43 0.24 -17.04
N HIS A 117 -21.05 -0.93 -16.99
CA HIS A 117 -20.44 -2.25 -17.25
C HIS A 117 -20.03 -2.47 -18.71
N ASN A 118 -20.53 -1.63 -19.62
CA ASN A 118 -20.19 -1.68 -21.04
C ASN A 118 -18.85 -0.98 -21.35
N ILE A 119 -18.22 -0.35 -20.37
CA ILE A 119 -16.91 0.27 -20.54
C ILE A 119 -15.86 -0.79 -20.26
N ASP A 120 -15.03 -1.07 -21.26
CA ASP A 120 -13.91 -1.98 -21.10
C ASP A 120 -12.83 -1.35 -20.20
N VAL A 121 -12.77 -1.84 -18.98
CA VAL A 121 -11.77 -1.49 -17.97
C VAL A 121 -10.64 -2.53 -17.94
N ALA A 122 -10.92 -3.77 -18.34
CA ALA A 122 -9.98 -4.88 -18.23
C ALA A 122 -8.72 -4.64 -19.08
N SER A 123 -8.86 -4.07 -20.27
CA SER A 123 -7.72 -3.75 -21.14
C SER A 123 -6.73 -2.71 -20.58
N ARG A 124 -7.11 -1.97 -19.53
CA ARG A 124 -6.26 -0.94 -18.89
C ARG A 124 -5.81 -1.32 -17.49
N MET A 125 -6.23 -2.47 -16.99
CA MET A 125 -5.97 -2.92 -15.64
C MET A 125 -4.66 -3.69 -15.57
N ASN A 126 -3.81 -3.35 -14.62
CA ASN A 126 -2.70 -4.19 -14.21
C ASN A 126 -3.11 -4.98 -12.96
N THR A 127 -2.98 -6.30 -13.00
CA THR A 127 -3.42 -7.22 -11.94
C THR A 127 -2.33 -7.51 -10.91
N GLU A 128 -1.09 -7.13 -11.18
CA GLU A 128 0.08 -7.46 -10.36
C GLU A 128 0.68 -6.23 -9.66
N THR A 129 0.67 -5.07 -10.31
CA THR A 129 1.31 -3.86 -9.78
C THR A 129 0.40 -2.64 -9.84
N LEU A 130 0.68 -1.67 -8.97
CA LEU A 130 0.04 -0.37 -8.95
C LEU A 130 1.11 0.70 -8.82
N GLU A 131 1.33 1.47 -9.87
CA GLU A 131 2.29 2.57 -9.88
C GLU A 131 1.56 3.91 -9.76
N ILE A 132 2.10 4.81 -8.95
CA ILE A 132 1.56 6.15 -8.73
C ILE A 132 2.54 7.17 -9.28
N GLU A 133 2.04 8.04 -10.15
CA GLU A 133 2.78 9.17 -10.69
C GLU A 133 2.63 10.36 -9.74
N TYR A 134 3.75 11.03 -9.41
CA TYR A 134 3.81 12.17 -8.50
C TYR A 134 4.15 13.48 -9.22
#